data_AF-A0A1I0BUH3-F1
#
_entry.id   AF-A0A1I0BUH3-F1
#
_cell.length_a   1.000
_cell.length_b   1.000
_cell.length_c   1.000
_cell.angle_alpha   90.00
_cell.angle_beta   90.00
_cell.angle_gamma   90.00
#
_symmetry.space_group_name_H-M   'P 1'
#
loop_
_entity.id
_entity.type
_entity.pdbx_description
1 polymer ?
#
loop_
_entity_poly.entity_id
_entity_poly.type
_entity_poly.pdbx_seq_one_letter_code
_entity_poly.pdbx_strand_id
1 'polypeptide(L)'
;MIAMQGIQMDLVSEDRLAKMPPVEKIRFILDEVKSGKILVLEKGLTPEEEATLIEMTMTQIQPDDFAGIEMESYPSQTDSSLIGKLFKKNVVRTRLTVIGPANKLKTLKKDRDMISAIVSNK
;
A
#
# COMPACT_ATOMS: atom_id res chain seq x y z
N MET A 1 21.16 6.93 24.43
CA MET A 1 20.45 6.66 23.16
C MET A 1 19.62 7.89 22.85
N ILE A 2 19.85 8.57 21.74
CA ILE A 2 18.98 9.69 21.32
C ILE A 2 17.76 9.04 20.68
N ALA A 3 16.60 9.16 21.31
CA ALA A 3 15.34 8.76 20.68
C ALA A 3 15.06 9.76 19.55
N MET A 4 15.31 9.36 18.31
CA MET A 4 14.87 10.15 17.15
C MET A 4 13.34 10.14 17.12
N GLN A 5 12.72 11.31 17.26
CA GLN A 5 11.30 11.48 17.00
C GLN A 5 11.10 11.53 15.49
N GLY A 6 10.37 10.57 14.95
CA GLY A 6 10.13 10.45 13.53
C GLY A 6 9.12 9.37 13.21
N ILE A 7 8.82 9.24 11.93
CA ILE A 7 7.85 8.28 11.41
C ILE A 7 8.63 7.24 10.66
N GLN A 8 8.42 5.99 11.04
CA GLN A 8 9.06 4.86 10.38
C GLN A 8 8.38 4.63 9.03
N MET A 9 9.21 4.54 7.99
CA MET A 9 8.79 4.20 6.64
C MET A 9 9.58 2.98 6.17
N ASP A 10 8.87 1.88 5.90
CA ASP A 10 9.44 0.61 5.51
C ASP A 10 9.20 0.37 4.01
N LEU A 11 10.29 0.12 3.28
CA LEU A 11 10.23 -0.29 1.88
C LEU A 11 10.16 -1.81 1.82
N VAL A 12 9.08 -2.33 1.25
CA VAL A 12 8.76 -3.75 1.24
C VAL A 12 8.90 -4.30 -0.17
N SER A 13 9.89 -5.18 -0.35
CA SER A 13 10.18 -5.81 -1.63
C SER A 13 9.06 -6.73 -2.12
N GLU A 14 8.89 -6.84 -3.44
CA GLU A 14 7.96 -7.81 -4.05
C GLU A 14 8.18 -9.24 -3.52
N ASP A 15 9.44 -9.69 -3.46
CA ASP A 15 9.81 -11.05 -3.04
C ASP A 15 9.34 -11.41 -1.63
N ARG A 16 9.29 -10.42 -0.72
CA ARG A 16 8.82 -10.63 0.66
C ARG A 16 7.31 -10.87 0.67
N LEU A 17 6.56 -10.02 -0.04
CA LEU A 17 5.10 -10.14 -0.11
C LEU A 17 4.67 -11.37 -0.91
N ALA A 18 5.42 -11.74 -1.95
CA ALA A 18 5.13 -12.90 -2.79
C ALA A 18 5.24 -14.25 -2.05
N LYS A 19 6.01 -14.28 -0.95
CA LYS A 19 6.14 -15.47 -0.07
C LYS A 19 4.99 -15.60 0.93
N MET A 20 4.19 -14.54 1.12
CA MET A 20 3.07 -14.54 2.05
C MET A 20 1.80 -15.05 1.35
N PRO A 21 1.04 -15.97 1.97
CA PRO A 21 -0.35 -16.21 1.60
C PRO A 21 -1.14 -14.89 1.60
N PRO A 22 -2.17 -14.72 0.74
CA PRO A 22 -2.90 -13.45 0.62
C PRO A 22 -3.42 -12.89 1.95
N VAL A 23 -4.04 -13.73 2.78
CA VAL A 23 -4.56 -13.31 4.09
C VAL A 23 -3.45 -12.87 5.04
N GLU A 24 -2.31 -13.57 5.04
CA GLU A 24 -1.16 -13.19 5.87
C GLU A 24 -0.55 -11.87 5.41
N LYS A 25 -0.49 -11.65 4.09
CA LYS A 25 -0.05 -10.38 3.50
C LYS A 25 -0.91 -9.21 3.97
N ILE A 26 -2.24 -9.36 3.95
CA ILE A 26 -3.16 -8.31 4.42
C ILE A 26 -2.97 -8.04 5.91
N ARG A 27 -2.85 -9.09 6.73
CA ARG A 27 -2.62 -8.96 8.17
C ARG A 27 -1.31 -8.25 8.46
N PHE A 28 -0.23 -8.63 7.79
CA PHE A 28 1.06 -7.96 7.89
C PHE A 28 0.94 -6.45 7.62
N ILE A 29 0.27 -6.06 6.54
CA ILE A 29 0.07 -4.65 6.20
C ILE A 29 -0.72 -3.93 7.30
N LEU A 30 -1.83 -4.52 7.76
CA LEU A 30 -2.67 -3.92 8.79
C LEU A 30 -1.94 -3.75 10.12
N ASP A 31 -1.21 -4.77 10.57
CA ASP A 31 -0.50 -4.74 11.84
C ASP A 31 0.60 -3.67 11.83
N GLU A 32 1.37 -3.58 10.74
CA GLU A 32 2.42 -2.58 10.59
C GLU A 32 1.86 -1.16 10.51
N VAL A 33 0.80 -0.95 9.72
CA VAL A 33 0.15 0.36 9.60
C VAL A 33 -0.51 0.75 10.93
N LYS A 34 -1.15 -0.18 11.63
CA LYS A 34 -1.72 0.07 12.96
C LYS A 34 -0.65 0.44 13.99
N SER A 35 0.58 -0.08 13.86
CA SER A 35 1.73 0.34 14.68
C SER A 35 2.24 1.76 14.36
N GLY A 36 1.65 2.43 13.37
CA GLY A 36 1.97 3.81 12.98
C GLY A 36 3.04 3.92 11.89
N LYS A 37 3.40 2.80 11.23
CA LYS A 37 4.38 2.78 10.13
C LYS A 37 3.73 3.13 8.80
N ILE A 38 4.53 3.68 7.90
CA ILE A 38 4.20 3.81 6.47
C ILE A 38 4.91 2.70 5.72
N LEU A 39 4.19 2.02 4.84
CA LEU A 39 4.73 0.98 3.98
C LEU A 39 4.79 1.48 2.54
N VAL A 40 5.91 1.23 1.87
CA VAL A 40 6.08 1.40 0.43
C VAL A 40 6.30 0.02 -0.18
N LEU A 41 5.28 -0.51 -0.84
CA LEU A 41 5.34 -1.82 -1.48
C LEU A 41 5.89 -1.66 -2.89
N GLU A 42 6.96 -2.37 -3.25
CA GLU A 42 7.49 -2.37 -4.62
C GLU A 42 6.44 -2.84 -5.64
N LYS A 43 5.63 -3.82 -5.22
CA LYS A 43 4.50 -4.33 -5.95
C LYS A 43 3.24 -4.17 -5.11
N GLY A 44 2.29 -3.41 -5.65
CA GLY A 44 0.98 -3.22 -5.06
C GLY A 44 0.14 -4.49 -4.96
N LEU A 45 -0.94 -4.35 -4.21
CA LEU A 45 -1.96 -5.37 -4.01
C LEU A 45 -2.74 -5.63 -5.31
N THR A 46 -3.25 -6.85 -5.46
CA THR A 46 -4.29 -7.11 -6.48
C THR A 46 -5.59 -6.42 -6.07
N PRO A 47 -6.54 -6.20 -6.99
CA PRO A 47 -7.85 -5.62 -6.64
C PRO A 47 -8.58 -6.39 -5.54
N GLU A 48 -8.47 -7.72 -5.52
CA GLU A 48 -9.06 -8.57 -4.48
C GLU A 48 -8.38 -8.40 -3.12
N GLU A 49 -7.05 -8.28 -3.12
CA GLU A 49 -6.26 -8.02 -1.91
C GLU A 49 -6.54 -6.62 -1.35
N GLU A 50 -6.66 -5.61 -2.22
CA GLU A 50 -7.04 -4.24 -1.87
C GLU A 50 -8.45 -4.19 -1.27
N ALA A 51 -9.43 -4.85 -1.89
CA ALA A 51 -10.79 -4.96 -1.34
C ALA A 51 -10.77 -5.61 0.05
N THR A 52 -10.05 -6.72 0.20
CA THR A 52 -9.91 -7.42 1.49
C THR A 52 -9.26 -6.52 2.55
N LEU A 53 -8.23 -5.76 2.18
CA LEU A 53 -7.57 -4.81 3.07
C LEU A 53 -8.53 -3.72 3.54
N ILE A 54 -9.33 -3.16 2.64
CA ILE A 54 -10.34 -2.14 2.96
C ILE A 54 -11.38 -2.72 3.92
N GLU A 55 -11.94 -3.88 3.61
CA GLU A 55 -12.94 -4.55 4.46
C GLU A 55 -12.40 -4.84 5.86
N MET A 56 -11.21 -5.44 5.95
CA MET A 56 -10.59 -5.72 7.24
C MET A 56 -10.25 -4.44 8.01
N THR A 57 -9.82 -3.37 7.32
CA THR A 57 -9.60 -2.06 7.94
C THR A 57 -10.88 -1.56 8.60
N MET A 58 -12.01 -1.58 7.90
CA MET A 58 -13.30 -1.10 8.43
C MET A 58 -13.69 -1.82 9.72
N THR A 59 -13.41 -3.12 9.83
CA THR A 59 -13.70 -3.88 11.07
C THR A 59 -12.78 -3.53 12.24
N GLN A 60 -11.64 -2.91 11.98
CA GLN A 60 -10.62 -2.61 12.98
C GLN A 60 -10.56 -1.13 13.37
N ILE A 61 -11.25 -0.23 12.64
CA ILE A 61 -11.27 1.20 12.95
C ILE A 61 -11.81 1.40 14.38
N GLN A 62 -11.01 2.11 15.17
CA GLN A 62 -11.34 2.52 16.54
C GLN A 62 -10.92 4.00 16.67
N PRO A 63 -11.84 4.94 16.92
CA PRO A 63 -11.57 6.38 16.80
C PRO A 63 -10.31 6.88 17.53
N ASP A 64 -9.99 6.29 18.68
CA ASP A 64 -8.87 6.71 19.53
C ASP A 64 -7.59 5.86 19.36
N ASP A 65 -7.65 4.76 18.59
CA ASP A 65 -6.54 3.81 18.41
C ASP A 65 -6.11 3.71 16.94
N PHE A 66 -7.07 3.45 16.04
CA PHE A 66 -6.80 3.24 14.62
C PHE A 66 -7.84 3.94 13.73
N ALA A 67 -7.42 5.02 13.08
CA ALA A 67 -8.27 5.82 12.19
C ALA A 67 -8.50 5.18 10.80
N GLY A 68 -7.90 4.02 10.53
CA GLY A 68 -7.91 3.35 9.24
C GLY A 68 -6.63 3.61 8.44
N ILE A 69 -6.71 3.37 7.12
CA ILE A 69 -5.57 3.45 6.20
C ILE A 69 -5.78 4.52 5.13
N GLU A 70 -4.68 5.12 4.69
CA GLU A 70 -4.55 5.84 3.42
C GLU A 70 -3.70 4.96 2.50
N MET A 71 -4.16 4.72 1.27
CA MET A 71 -3.45 3.88 0.30
C MET A 71 -3.50 4.46 -1.10
N GLU A 72 -2.34 4.54 -1.75
CA GLU A 72 -2.24 4.98 -3.14
C GLU A 72 -1.22 4.15 -3.92
N SER A 73 -1.67 3.65 -5.08
CA SER A 73 -0.87 2.85 -6.02
C SER A 73 -0.70 3.59 -7.33
N TYR A 74 0.46 3.48 -7.97
CA TYR A 74 0.60 3.96 -9.35
C TYR A 74 -0.46 3.32 -10.27
N PRO A 75 -1.03 4.06 -11.23
CA PRO A 75 -2.02 3.51 -12.14
C PRO A 75 -1.41 2.34 -12.93
N SER A 76 -2.14 1.22 -12.99
CA SER A 76 -1.74 0.07 -13.79
C SER A 76 -1.61 0.50 -15.25
N GLN A 77 -0.45 0.28 -15.88
CA GLN A 77 -0.36 0.38 -17.33
C GLN A 77 -1.03 -0.87 -17.91
N THR A 78 -2.23 -0.71 -18.44
CA THR A 78 -2.79 -1.70 -19.37
C THR A 78 -2.00 -1.58 -20.67
N ASP A 79 -1.22 -2.60 -21.01
CA ASP A 79 -0.53 -2.67 -22.29
C ASP A 79 -1.59 -2.67 -23.41
N SER A 80 -1.77 -1.51 -24.06
CA SER A 80 -2.74 -1.31 -25.14
C SER A 80 -2.22 -1.78 -26.51
N SER A 81 -1.06 -2.43 -26.56
CA SER A 81 -0.44 -2.91 -27.79
C SER A 81 -1.22 -4.08 -28.38
N LEU A 82 -1.58 -4.00 -29.67
CA LEU A 82 -2.31 -5.04 -30.41
C LEU A 82 -1.61 -6.42 -30.39
N ILE A 83 -0.29 -6.44 -30.20
CA ILE A 83 0.53 -7.66 -30.02
C ILE A 83 0.31 -8.30 -28.63
N GLY A 84 0.05 -7.50 -27.60
CA GLY A 84 -0.22 -7.96 -26.23
C GLY A 84 -1.55 -8.70 -26.08
N LYS A 85 -2.51 -8.51 -27.00
CA LYS A 85 -3.78 -9.27 -27.01
C LYS A 85 -3.62 -10.71 -27.49
N LEU A 86 -2.59 -11.00 -28.31
CA LEU A 86 -2.34 -12.34 -28.85
C LEU A 86 -1.52 -13.19 -27.86
N PHE A 87 -0.62 -12.57 -27.11
CA PHE A 87 0.06 -13.18 -25.98
C PHE A 87 -0.72 -12.90 -24.70
N LYS A 88 -1.64 -13.81 -24.32
CA LYS A 88 -2.50 -13.76 -23.11
C LYS A 88 -1.79 -13.64 -21.75
N LYS A 89 -0.57 -13.14 -21.65
CA LYS A 89 0.01 -12.66 -20.41
C LYS A 89 -0.31 -11.18 -20.27
N ASN A 90 -1.53 -10.89 -19.83
CA ASN A 90 -1.84 -9.61 -19.18
C ASN A 90 -1.00 -9.55 -17.91
N VAL A 91 0.28 -9.21 -18.02
CA VAL A 91 1.09 -8.88 -16.84
C VAL A 91 0.62 -7.50 -16.43
N VAL A 92 -0.48 -7.45 -15.68
CA VAL A 92 -0.79 -6.29 -14.86
C VAL A 92 0.39 -6.19 -13.89
N ARG A 93 1.41 -5.41 -14.27
CA ARG A 93 2.46 -5.03 -13.32
C ARG A 93 1.78 -4.10 -12.34
N THR A 94 1.29 -4.66 -11.24
CA THR A 94 0.97 -3.87 -10.05
C THR A 94 2.24 -3.11 -9.71
N ARG A 95 2.09 -1.79 -9.61
CA ARG A 95 3.21 -0.86 -9.45
C ARG A 95 3.35 -0.48 -7.98
N LEU A 96 4.36 0.33 -7.67
CA LEU A 96 4.62 0.78 -6.32
C LEU A 96 3.37 1.35 -5.65
N THR A 97 3.15 0.96 -4.39
CA THR A 97 2.01 1.36 -3.57
C THR A 97 2.51 1.92 -2.25
N VAL A 98 1.94 3.04 -1.80
CA VAL A 98 2.17 3.61 -0.48
C VAL A 98 0.94 3.35 0.38
N ILE A 99 1.13 2.84 1.58
CA ILE A 99 0.06 2.54 2.55
C ILE A 99 0.49 3.09 3.91
N GLY A 100 -0.40 3.79 4.62
CA GLY A 100 -0.09 4.31 5.95
C GLY A 100 -1.33 4.63 6.77
N PRO A 101 -1.17 5.09 8.03
CA PRO A 101 -2.29 5.40 8.91
C PRO A 101 -3.01 6.64 8.38
N ALA A 102 -4.34 6.61 8.29
CA ALA A 102 -5.13 7.70 7.72
C ALA A 102 -4.98 9.05 8.47
N ASN A 103 -4.57 9.01 9.74
CA ASN A 103 -4.29 10.21 10.54
C ASN A 103 -2.85 10.74 10.38
N LYS A 104 -1.92 9.96 9.82
CA LYS A 104 -0.51 10.33 9.66
C LYS A 104 -0.08 10.53 8.22
N LEU A 105 -0.66 9.79 7.28
CA LEU A 105 -0.35 9.87 5.86
C LEU A 105 -1.50 10.54 5.11
N LYS A 106 -1.18 11.50 4.25
CA LYS A 106 -2.14 12.09 3.32
C LYS A 106 -1.52 12.26 1.94
N THR A 107 -2.16 11.72 0.92
CA THR A 107 -1.73 11.92 -0.46
C THR A 107 -2.11 13.33 -0.92
N LEU A 108 -1.15 14.05 -1.50
CA LEU A 108 -1.34 15.37 -2.08
C LEU A 108 -1.65 15.30 -3.58
N LYS A 109 -0.92 14.44 -4.29
CA LYS A 109 -1.04 14.27 -5.73
C LYS A 109 -0.61 12.87 -6.14
N LYS A 110 -1.29 12.34 -7.14
CA LYS A 110 -0.92 11.13 -7.84
C LYS A 110 -1.02 11.36 -9.34
N ASP A 111 0.02 11.00 -10.07
CA ASP A 111 0.01 10.91 -11.52
C ASP A 111 0.69 9.61 -11.97
N ARG A 112 1.15 9.54 -13.22
CA ARG A 112 1.65 8.29 -13.81
C ARG A 112 3.00 7.85 -13.25
N ASP A 113 3.82 8.80 -12.82
CA ASP A 113 5.22 8.62 -12.45
C ASP A 113 5.59 9.26 -11.11
N MET A 114 4.69 10.03 -10.49
CA MET A 114 4.85 10.55 -9.13
C MET A 114 3.65 10.27 -8.20
N ILE A 115 3.95 9.85 -6.97
CA ILE A 115 3.06 9.94 -5.81
C ILE A 115 3.69 10.96 -4.86
N SER A 116 2.96 12.03 -4.56
CA SER A 116 3.34 13.04 -3.56
C SER A 116 2.46 12.89 -2.34
N ALA A 117 3.05 12.64 -1.18
CA ALA A 117 2.33 12.54 0.09
C ALA A 117 2.98 13.42 1.16
N ILE A 118 2.18 13.89 2.11
CA ILE A 118 2.63 14.56 3.33
C ILE A 118 2.49 13.59 4.50
N VAL A 119 3.45 13.67 5.41
CA VAL A 119 3.47 12.83 6.60
C VAL A 119 3.46 13.70 7.86
N SER A 120 2.49 13.44 8.76
CA SER A 120 2.32 14.11 10.04
C SER A 120 2.99 13.35 11.18
N ASN A 121 3.83 14.05 11.95
CA ASN A 121 4.45 13.54 13.19
C ASN A 121 3.61 13.82 14.45
N LYS A 122 2.37 14.29 14.27
CA LYS A 122 1.39 14.51 15.33
C LYS A 122 0.32 13.43 15.29
#